data_AF-A0A972D262-F1
#
_entry.id   AF-A0A972D262-F1
#
_cell.length_a   1.000
_cell.length_b   1.000
_cell.length_c   1.000
_cell.angle_alpha   90.00
_cell.angle_beta   90.00
_cell.angle_gamma   90.00
#
_symmetry.space_group_name_H-M   'P 1'
#
loop_
_entity.id
_entity.type
_entity.pdbx_description
1 polymer ?
#
loop_
_entity_poly.entity_id
_entity_poly.type
_entity_poly.pdbx_seq_one_letter_code
_entity_poly.pdbx_strand_id
1 'polypeptide(L)' 'MNKQDLLNYVDKIKDELIDVSTQIWNQAEISGEEKESANLMRKVLKDHGFTIKEIEG' A
#
# COMPACT_ATOMS: atom_id res chain seq x y z
N MET A 1 8.15 -2.61 -20.39
CA MET A 1 8.56 -3.32 -19.18
C MET A 1 8.56 -4.81 -19.49
N ASN A 2 9.71 -5.45 -19.39
CA ASN A 2 9.84 -6.91 -19.48
C ASN A 2 9.75 -7.54 -18.07
N LYS A 3 9.78 -8.87 -17.96
CA LYS A 3 9.70 -9.57 -16.67
C LYS A 3 10.84 -9.18 -15.71
N GLN A 4 12.06 -9.00 -16.21
CA GLN A 4 13.20 -8.63 -15.39
C GLN A 4 13.05 -7.21 -14.84
N ASP A 5 12.57 -6.28 -15.65
CA ASP A 5 12.30 -4.90 -15.21
C ASP A 5 11.29 -4.87 -14.05
N LEU A 6 10.26 -5.72 -14.10
CA LEU A 6 9.26 -5.85 -13.04
C LEU A 6 9.87 -6.40 -11.75
N LEU A 7 10.69 -7.46 -11.83
CA LEU A 7 11.36 -8.04 -10.67
C LEU A 7 12.30 -7.02 -10.01
N ASN A 8 13.09 -6.31 -10.82
CA ASN A 8 13.98 -5.26 -10.33
C ASN A 8 13.20 -4.11 -9.65
N TYR A 9 12.01 -3.79 -10.17
CA TYR A 9 11.14 -2.78 -9.55
C TYR A 9 10.62 -3.25 -8.18
N VAL A 10 10.15 -4.48 -8.08
CA VAL A 10 9.69 -5.06 -6.80
C VAL A 10 10.83 -5.10 -5.79
N ASP A 11 12.03 -5.52 -6.19
CA ASP A 11 13.22 -5.52 -5.32
C ASP A 11 13.56 -4.10 -4.85
N LYS A 12 13.44 -3.10 -5.72
CA LYS A 12 13.69 -1.69 -5.39
C LYS A 12 12.73 -1.15 -4.32
N ILE A 13 11.46 -1.57 -4.35
CA ILE A 13 10.42 -1.07 -3.41
C ILE A 13 10.20 -2.00 -2.21
N LYS A 14 10.97 -3.09 -2.10
CA LYS A 14 10.76 -4.16 -1.10
C LYS A 14 10.65 -3.64 0.33
N ASP A 15 11.54 -2.73 0.72
CA ASP A 15 11.60 -2.24 2.10
C ASP A 15 10.36 -1.39 2.44
N GLU A 16 9.85 -0.59 1.49
CA GLU A 16 8.59 0.14 1.65
C GLU A 16 7.40 -0.81 1.77
N LEU A 17 7.35 -1.87 0.95
CA LEU A 17 6.29 -2.89 1.05
C LEU A 17 6.27 -3.58 2.42
N ILE A 18 7.45 -3.90 2.96
CA ILE A 18 7.60 -4.51 4.27
C ILE A 18 7.18 -3.53 5.37
N ASP A 19 7.58 -2.27 5.27
CA ASP A 19 7.24 -1.22 6.24
C ASP A 19 5.72 -0.98 6.30
N VAL A 20 5.07 -0.78 5.15
CA VAL A 20 3.61 -0.61 5.07
C VAL A 20 2.88 -1.81 5.66
N SER A 21 3.33 -3.03 5.34
CA SER A 21 2.74 -4.26 5.87
C SER A 21 2.92 -4.37 7.39
N THR A 22 4.07 -3.93 7.91
CA THR A 22 4.38 -3.91 9.34
C THR A 22 3.52 -2.89 10.09
N GLN A 23 3.30 -1.70 9.50
CA GLN A 23 2.42 -0.68 10.07
C GLN A 23 0.97 -1.18 10.19
N ILE A 24 0.44 -1.79 9.12
CA ILE A 24 -0.91 -2.39 9.14
C ILE A 24 -0.99 -3.51 10.20
N TRP A 25 0.02 -4.36 10.29
CA TRP A 25 0.07 -5.43 11.29
C TRP A 25 0.06 -4.88 12.72
N ASN A 26 0.84 -3.83 12.99
CA ASN A 26 0.94 -3.23 14.32
C ASN A 26 -0.32 -2.44 14.71
N GLN A 27 -1.11 -2.00 13.74
CA GLN A 27 -2.37 -1.30 13.92
C GLN A 27 -3.51 -2.11 13.31
N ALA A 28 -3.67 -3.35 13.76
CA ALA A 28 -4.73 -4.22 13.27
C ALA A 28 -6.12 -3.61 13.60
N GLU A 29 -6.94 -3.47 12.57
CA GLU A 29 -8.31 -2.95 12.64
C GLU A 29 -9.34 -4.05 12.36
N ILE A 30 -10.57 -3.85 12.83
CA ILE A 30 -11.70 -4.75 12.60
C ILE A 30 -12.27 -4.47 11.21
N SER A 31 -12.79 -5.50 10.55
CA SER A 31 -13.49 -5.37 9.27
C SER A 31 -14.65 -4.36 9.38
N GLY A 32 -14.68 -3.41 8.44
CA GLY A 32 -15.61 -2.28 8.39
C GLY A 32 -15.13 -1.04 9.16
N GLU A 33 -14.04 -1.14 9.91
CA GLU A 33 -13.48 -0.05 10.73
C GLU A 33 -11.99 0.21 10.40
N GLU A 34 -11.46 -0.32 9.29
CA GLU A 34 -10.07 -0.18 8.84
C GLU A 34 -9.68 1.20 8.27
N LYS A 35 -10.11 2.27 8.95
CA LYS A 35 -9.91 3.64 8.49
C LYS A 35 -8.43 3.97 8.34
N GLU A 36 -7.60 3.63 9.32
CA GLU A 36 -6.20 4.03 9.35
C GLU A 36 -5.37 3.21 8.35
N SER A 37 -5.61 1.89 8.27
CA SER A 37 -5.01 1.00 7.28
C SER A 37 -5.39 1.41 5.86
N ALA A 38 -6.66 1.72 5.61
CA ALA A 38 -7.11 2.20 4.30
C ALA A 38 -6.47 3.54 3.94
N ASN A 39 -6.36 4.47 4.89
CA ASN A 39 -5.69 5.76 4.66
C ASN A 39 -4.20 5.61 4.34
N LEU A 40 -3.50 4.72 5.03
CA LEU A 40 -2.11 4.39 4.72
C LEU A 40 -1.96 3.86 3.30
N MET A 41 -2.78 2.89 2.90
CA MET A 41 -2.77 2.35 1.54
C MET A 41 -3.07 3.43 0.48
N ARG A 42 -4.09 4.27 0.70
CA ARG A 42 -4.42 5.40 -0.19
C ARG A 42 -3.23 6.33 -0.36
N LYS A 43 -2.52 6.65 0.73
CA LYS A 43 -1.34 7.53 0.69
C LYS A 43 -0.23 6.91 -0.16
N VAL A 44 0.17 5.67 0.13
CA VAL A 44 1.24 4.97 -0.60
C VAL A 44 0.90 4.89 -2.08
N LEU A 45 -0.33 4.52 -2.43
CA LEU A 45 -0.77 4.46 -3.82
C LEU A 45 -0.74 5.84 -4.51
N LYS A 46 -1.14 6.92 -3.84
CA LYS A 46 -1.01 8.28 -4.36
C LYS A 46 0.45 8.67 -4.60
N ASP A 47 1.35 8.31 -3.68
CA ASP A 47 2.78 8.62 -3.78
C ASP A 47 3.42 7.89 -4.99
N HIS A 48 2.89 6.73 -5.37
CA HIS A 48 3.25 6.00 -6.60
C HIS A 48 2.48 6.44 -7.85
N GLY A 49 1.71 7.54 -7.77
CA GLY A 49 1.02 8.14 -8.91
C GLY A 49 -0.31 7.48 -9.29
N PHE A 50 -0.86 6.61 -8.44
CA PHE A 50 -2.20 6.05 -8.66
C PHE A 50 -3.29 7.07 -8.34
N THR A 51 -4.38 7.00 -9.11
CA THR A 51 -5.61 7.75 -8.82
C THR A 51 -6.49 6.94 -7.88
N ILE A 52 -6.82 7.51 -6.72
CA ILE A 52 -7.73 6.89 -5.75
C ILE A 52 -9.16 7.25 -6.10
N LYS A 53 -10.00 6.22 -6.23
CA LYS A 53 -11.46 6.39 -6.29
C LYS A 53 -12.01 6.17 -4.90
N GLU A 54 -12.57 7.23 -4.31
CA GLU A 54 -13.30 7.11 -3.06
C GLU A 54 -14.68 6.52 -3.34
N ILE A 55 -15.10 5.61 -2.45
CA ILE A 55 -16.46 5.08 -2.37
C ILE A 55 -17.00 5.42 -0.99
N GLU A 56 -18.30 5.69 -0.89
CA GLU A 56 -18.95 5.80 0.42
C GLU A 56 -18.87 4.43 1.11
N GLY A 57 -18.30 4.43 2.31
CA GLY A 57 -18.18 3.26 3.19
C GLY A 57 -19.30 3.24 4.20
#